data_AF-A0A5N8Z645-F1
#
_entry.id   AF-A0A5N8Z645-F1
#
_cell.length_a   1.000
_cell.length_b   1.000
_cell.length_c   1.000
_cell.angle_alpha   90.00
_cell.angle_beta   90.00
_cell.angle_gamma   90.00
#
_symmetry.space_group_name_H-M   'P 1'
#
loop_
_entity.id
_entity.type
_entity.pdbx_description
1 polymer ?
#
loop_
_entity_poly.entity_id
_entity_poly.type
_entity_poly.pdbx_seq_one_letter_code
_entity_poly.pdbx_strand_id
1 'polypeptide(L)'
;MTTSFSPRPPSTQGNTGGRGPVRRGRRHFPQRRRVCSLCVDKVKTVDYKNIPLLRRYISERAKIDSRRRRGTCAKHQRMVSSAIKRARHLALLPFTGDHVRETGWRP
;
A
#
# COMPACT_ATOMS: atom_id res chain seq x y z
N MET A 1 -6.52 53.21 -28.65
CA MET A 1 -5.92 51.95 -29.16
C MET A 1 -6.63 50.80 -28.47
N THR A 2 -7.68 50.29 -29.11
CA THR A 2 -8.62 49.30 -28.58
C THR A 2 -8.03 47.90 -28.69
N THR A 3 -7.71 47.28 -27.56
CA THR A 3 -7.21 45.90 -27.51
C THR A 3 -8.35 44.94 -27.84
N SER A 4 -8.29 44.34 -29.02
CA SER A 4 -9.18 43.29 -29.51
C SER A 4 -9.03 42.02 -28.66
N PHE A 5 -10.04 41.73 -27.83
CA PHE A 5 -10.12 40.50 -27.06
C PHE A 5 -10.85 39.43 -27.88
N SER A 6 -10.12 38.58 -28.59
CA SER A 6 -10.70 37.46 -29.34
C SER A 6 -11.09 36.31 -28.40
N PRO A 7 -12.33 35.79 -28.45
CA PRO A 7 -12.73 34.67 -27.61
C PRO A 7 -12.12 33.35 -28.11
N ARG A 8 -11.70 32.49 -27.17
CA ARG A 8 -11.23 31.12 -27.45
C ARG A 8 -12.42 30.23 -27.86
N PRO A 9 -12.27 29.36 -28.88
CA PRO A 9 -13.31 28.40 -29.26
C PRO A 9 -13.44 27.27 -28.21
N PRO A 10 -14.64 26.67 -28.06
CA PRO A 10 -14.86 25.56 -27.15
C PRO A 10 -14.13 24.29 -27.64
N SER A 11 -13.53 23.56 -26.71
CA SER A 11 -12.86 22.29 -26.96
C SER A 11 -13.87 21.21 -27.35
N THR A 12 -13.83 20.77 -28.61
CA THR A 12 -14.59 19.63 -29.13
C THR A 12 -14.15 18.36 -28.40
N GLN A 13 -15.04 17.81 -27.55
CA GLN A 13 -14.82 16.52 -26.90
C GLN A 13 -15.02 15.41 -27.93
N GLY A 14 -13.92 14.80 -28.39
CA GLY A 14 -13.95 13.64 -29.28
C GLY A 14 -14.31 12.36 -28.52
N ASN A 15 -15.55 11.89 -28.71
CA ASN A 15 -15.96 10.53 -28.37
C ASN A 15 -15.53 9.59 -29.50
N THR A 16 -14.47 8.81 -29.28
CA THR A 16 -14.15 7.64 -30.11
C THR A 16 -14.22 6.38 -29.26
N GLY A 17 -15.44 5.86 -29.13
CA GLY A 17 -15.72 4.51 -28.69
C GLY A 17 -15.14 3.47 -29.66
N GLY A 18 -13.86 3.15 -29.51
CA GLY A 18 -13.23 2.00 -30.15
C GLY A 18 -13.38 0.75 -29.28
N ARG A 19 -14.42 -0.05 -29.52
CA ARG A 19 -14.53 -1.41 -28.96
C ARG A 19 -13.57 -2.33 -29.72
N GLY A 20 -12.30 -2.34 -29.31
CA GLY A 20 -11.33 -3.33 -29.77
C GLY A 20 -11.76 -4.76 -29.38
N PRO A 21 -11.38 -5.79 -30.16
CA PRO A 21 -11.81 -7.16 -29.91
C PRO A 21 -11.29 -7.65 -28.54
N VAL A 22 -12.23 -8.16 -27.74
CA VAL A 22 -11.99 -8.70 -26.40
C VAL A 22 -10.99 -9.86 -26.51
N ARG A 23 -9.76 -9.63 -26.06
CA ARG A 23 -8.71 -10.66 -26.02
C ARG A 23 -9.18 -11.83 -25.16
N ARG A 24 -9.46 -12.95 -25.84
CA ARG A 24 -9.87 -14.22 -25.26
C ARG A 24 -8.83 -14.72 -24.25
N GLY A 25 -9.29 -14.95 -23.02
CA GLY A 25 -8.84 -16.05 -22.17
C GLY A 25 -7.36 -16.08 -21.80
N ARG A 26 -6.88 -15.10 -21.03
CA ARG A 26 -5.69 -15.35 -20.21
C ARG A 26 -6.13 -16.36 -19.14
N ARG A 27 -5.65 -17.61 -19.21
CA ARG A 27 -5.88 -18.66 -18.21
C ARG A 27 -5.70 -18.03 -16.82
N HIS A 28 -6.82 -17.78 -16.14
CA HIS A 28 -6.81 -17.25 -14.79
C HIS A 28 -6.39 -18.40 -13.90
N PHE A 29 -5.07 -18.59 -13.74
CA PHE A 29 -4.56 -19.48 -12.71
C PHE A 29 -5.10 -18.93 -11.38
N PRO A 30 -6.01 -19.65 -10.70
CA PRO A 30 -6.56 -19.16 -9.45
C PRO A 30 -5.39 -19.05 -8.47
N GLN A 31 -5.02 -17.81 -8.14
CA GLN A 31 -4.04 -17.55 -7.10
C GLN A 31 -4.57 -18.18 -5.81
N ARG A 32 -3.88 -19.21 -5.31
CA ARG A 32 -4.20 -19.86 -4.04
C ARG A 32 -4.36 -18.77 -2.98
N ARG A 33 -5.53 -18.72 -2.35
CA ARG A 33 -5.83 -17.74 -1.29
C ARG A 33 -4.88 -18.02 -0.13
N ARG A 34 -3.95 -17.10 0.14
CA ARG A 34 -3.11 -17.19 1.34
C ARG A 34 -3.98 -16.92 2.57
N VAL A 35 -3.83 -17.76 3.58
CA VAL A 35 -4.51 -17.60 4.88
C VAL A 35 -3.80 -16.49 5.65
N CYS A 36 -4.57 -15.59 6.27
CA CYS A 36 -4.02 -14.49 7.06
C CYS A 36 -3.53 -15.02 8.42
N SER A 37 -2.23 -14.90 8.70
CA SER A 37 -1.63 -15.28 9.99
C SER A 37 -2.35 -14.63 11.17
N LEU A 38 -2.65 -13.32 11.10
CA LEU A 38 -3.37 -12.60 12.17
C LEU A 38 -4.81 -13.12 12.41
N CYS A 39 -5.45 -13.70 11.40
CA CYS A 39 -6.77 -14.31 11.57
C CYS A 39 -6.65 -15.66 12.30
N VAL A 40 -5.61 -16.43 12.00
CA VAL A 40 -5.34 -17.73 12.65
C VAL A 40 -4.99 -17.51 14.11
N ASP A 41 -4.15 -16.51 14.38
CA ASP A 41 -3.72 -16.13 15.73
C ASP A 41 -4.84 -15.42 16.53
N LYS A 42 -6.02 -15.21 15.94
CA LYS A 42 -7.20 -14.52 16.52
C LYS A 42 -6.86 -13.17 17.17
N VAL A 43 -5.88 -12.44 16.62
CA VAL A 43 -5.47 -11.14 17.14
C VAL A 43 -6.55 -10.12 16.81
N LYS A 44 -7.36 -9.76 17.82
CA LYS A 44 -8.49 -8.84 17.66
C LYS A 44 -8.05 -7.39 17.48
N THR A 45 -6.93 -7.00 18.07
CA THR A 45 -6.40 -5.62 18.04
C THR A 45 -4.88 -5.65 17.90
N VAL A 46 -4.34 -4.82 16.98
CA VAL A 46 -2.91 -4.65 16.78
C VAL A 46 -2.51 -3.27 17.31
N ASP A 47 -1.86 -3.26 18.46
CA ASP A 47 -1.38 -2.02 19.09
C ASP A 47 0.01 -1.63 18.61
N TYR A 48 0.27 -0.32 18.61
CA TYR A 48 1.55 0.27 18.22
C TYR A 48 2.69 -0.06 19.20
N LYS A 49 2.34 -0.47 20.44
CA LYS A 49 3.28 -0.85 21.50
C LYS A 49 3.93 -2.21 21.24
N ASN A 50 3.30 -3.08 20.45
CA ASN A 50 3.78 -4.42 20.16
C ASN A 50 4.84 -4.42 19.04
N ILE A 51 6.00 -3.86 19.34
CA ILE A 51 7.15 -3.76 18.44
C ILE A 51 7.52 -5.10 17.77
N PRO A 52 7.65 -6.25 18.47
CA PRO A 52 8.07 -7.50 17.83
C PRO A 52 7.08 -7.98 16.76
N LEU A 53 5.79 -7.73 16.96
CA LEU A 53 4.77 -8.06 15.96
C LEU A 53 4.86 -7.12 14.76
N LEU A 54 5.03 -5.81 14.97
CA LEU A 54 5.11 -4.82 13.90
C LEU A 54 6.41 -4.91 13.09
N ARG A 55 7.53 -5.28 13.71
CA ARG A 55 8.81 -5.55 13.03
C ARG A 55 8.62 -6.64 11.96
N ARG A 56 7.83 -7.68 12.26
CA ARG A 56 7.43 -8.70 11.28
C ARG A 56 6.49 -8.20 10.20
N TYR A 57 6.14 -6.92 10.08
CA TYR A 57 5.35 -6.41 8.94
C TYR A 57 6.10 -5.31 8.18
N ILE A 58 7.38 -5.15 8.49
CA ILE A 58 8.27 -4.16 7.92
C ILE A 58 9.38 -4.92 7.20
N SER A 59 9.76 -4.39 6.04
CA SER A 59 10.93 -4.86 5.29
C SER A 59 12.22 -4.28 5.86
N GLU A 60 13.36 -4.86 5.51
CA GLU A 60 14.69 -4.37 5.90
C GLU A 60 14.90 -2.88 5.58
N ARG A 61 14.31 -2.38 4.49
CA ARG A 61 14.37 -0.95 4.11
C ARG A 61 13.38 -0.06 4.88
N ALA A 62 12.89 -0.51 6.02
CA ALA A 62 11.85 0.13 6.80
C ALA A 62 10.56 0.45 6.01
N LYS A 63 10.26 -0.26 4.90
CA LYS A 63 8.99 -0.10 4.17
C LYS A 63 7.93 -1.04 4.72
N ILE A 64 6.67 -0.60 4.77
CA ILE A 64 5.53 -1.44 5.17
C ILE A 64 5.33 -2.52 4.12
N ASP A 65 5.31 -3.78 4.54
CA ASP A 65 5.07 -4.90 3.63
C ASP A 65 3.65 -4.88 3.07
N SER A 66 3.55 -5.14 1.77
CA SER A 66 2.25 -5.22 1.10
C SER A 66 1.47 -6.44 1.56
N ARG A 67 0.14 -6.34 1.49
CA ARG A 67 -0.80 -7.44 1.75
C ARG A 67 -0.44 -8.71 0.96
N ARG A 68 0.03 -8.57 -0.29
CA ARG A 68 0.35 -9.70 -1.18
C ARG A 68 1.58 -10.48 -0.70
N ARG A 69 2.57 -9.77 -0.15
CA ARG A 69 3.80 -10.38 0.38
C ARG A 69 3.52 -11.16 1.67
N ARG A 70 2.72 -10.58 2.57
CA ARG A 70 2.42 -11.15 3.89
C ARG A 70 1.19 -12.07 3.95
N GLY A 71 0.31 -12.02 2.95
CA GLY A 71 -0.93 -12.81 2.93
C GLY A 71 -2.00 -12.37 3.93
N THR A 72 -1.94 -11.14 4.44
CA THR A 72 -2.90 -10.63 5.44
C THR A 72 -4.28 -10.33 4.87
N CYS A 73 -5.31 -10.31 5.71
CA CYS A 73 -6.65 -9.82 5.34
C CYS A 73 -6.65 -8.30 5.19
N ALA A 74 -7.57 -7.75 4.37
CA ALA A 74 -7.65 -6.30 4.16
C ALA A 74 -7.93 -5.52 5.45
N LYS A 75 -8.80 -6.05 6.33
CA LYS A 75 -9.11 -5.46 7.65
C LYS A 75 -7.85 -5.37 8.52
N HIS A 76 -7.15 -6.50 8.68
CA HIS A 76 -5.91 -6.55 9.46
C HIS A 76 -4.79 -5.69 8.87
N GLN A 77 -4.65 -5.64 7.55
CA GLN A 77 -3.65 -4.78 6.92
C GLN A 77 -3.88 -3.29 7.23
N ARG A 78 -5.14 -2.82 7.25
CA ARG A 78 -5.47 -1.43 7.62
C ARG A 78 -5.13 -1.15 9.08
N MET A 79 -5.42 -2.10 9.98
CA MET A 79 -5.09 -2.01 11.40
C MET A 79 -3.56 -1.96 11.62
N VAL A 80 -2.82 -2.90 11.02
CA VAL A 80 -1.36 -2.95 11.08
C VAL A 80 -0.76 -1.67 10.50
N SER A 81 -1.23 -1.20 9.34
CA SER A 81 -0.72 0.03 8.74
C SER A 81 -0.92 1.25 9.66
N SER A 82 -2.07 1.33 10.33
CA SER A 82 -2.36 2.41 11.28
C SER A 82 -1.51 2.31 12.54
N ALA A 83 -1.27 1.09 13.04
CA ALA A 83 -0.38 0.85 14.17
C ALA A 83 1.08 1.20 13.83
N ILE A 84 1.59 0.80 12.65
CA ILE A 84 2.95 1.12 12.20
C ILE A 84 3.12 2.64 12.05
N LYS A 85 2.14 3.34 11.45
CA LYS A 85 2.20 4.81 11.32
C LYS A 85 2.29 5.49 12.69
N ARG A 86 1.45 5.09 13.64
CA ARG A 86 1.50 5.60 15.03
C ARG A 86 2.84 5.30 15.70
N ALA A 87 3.35 4.07 15.57
CA ALA A 87 4.64 3.67 16.13
C ALA A 87 5.81 4.49 15.56
N ARG A 88 5.77 4.83 14.27
CA ARG A 88 6.77 5.68 13.63
C ARG A 88 6.74 7.12 14.15
N HIS A 89 5.56 7.68 14.36
CA HIS A 89 5.43 9.03 14.95
C HIS A 89 6.01 9.11 16.36
N LEU A 90 6.00 7.99 17.09
CA LEU A 90 6.58 7.84 18.44
C LEU A 90 8.05 7.38 18.43
N ALA A 91 8.71 7.35 17.27
CA ALA A 91 10.08 6.89 17.09
C ALA A 91 10.38 5.44 17.53
N LEU A 92 9.35 4.59 17.69
CA LEU A 92 9.52 3.17 18.04
C LEU A 92 10.00 2.33 16.84
N LEU A 93 9.77 2.82 15.63
CA LEU A 93 10.12 2.16 14.37
C LEU A 93 10.73 3.17 13.39
N PRO A 94 11.74 2.77 12.62
CA PRO A 94 12.39 3.65 11.66
C PRO A 94 11.47 3.99 10.47
N PHE A 95 11.65 5.20 9.92
CA PHE A 95 10.97 5.66 8.70
C PHE A 95 11.72 5.28 7.43
N THR A 96 13.06 5.32 7.46
CA THR A 96 13.94 5.10 6.31
C THR A 96 14.87 3.91 6.56
N GLY A 97 15.30 3.28 5.47
CA GLY A 97 16.32 2.22 5.54
C GLY A 97 17.70 2.76 5.91
N ASP A 98 17.93 4.05 5.77
CA ASP A 98 19.20 4.68 6.11
C ASP A 98 19.36 4.75 7.63
N HIS A 99 18.29 5.08 8.36
CA HIS A 99 18.26 4.94 9.83
C HIS A 99 18.54 3.51 10.30
N VAL A 100 18.09 2.50 9.56
CA VAL A 100 18.34 1.09 9.89
C VAL A 100 19.83 0.74 9.76
N ARG A 101 20.51 1.28 8.73
CA ARG A 101 21.95 1.07 8.50
C ARG A 101 22.80 1.81 9.52
N GLU A 102 22.43 3.03 9.87
CA GLU A 102 23.13 3.86 10.85
C GLU A 102 23.03 3.30 12.27
N THR A 103 21.85 2.82 12.67
CA THR A 103 21.59 2.34 14.04
C THR A 103 21.97 0.88 14.28
N GLY A 104 22.53 0.19 13.27
CA GLY A 104 22.87 -1.23 13.38
C GLY A 104 21.66 -2.15 13.60
N TRP A 105 20.47 -1.69 13.20
CA TRP A 105 19.20 -2.38 13.44
C TRP A 105 19.07 -3.60 12.52
N ARG A 106 19.62 -4.73 12.93
CA ARG A 106 19.44 -6.02 12.25
C ARG A 106 18.07 -6.64 12.62
N PRO A 107 17.20 -6.94 11.62
CA PRO A 107 15.82 -7.37 11.84
C PRO A 107 15.66 -8.78 12.40
#